data_AF-A0A8J3D6F7-F1
#
_entry.id   AF-A0A8J3D6F7-F1
#
_cell.length_a   1.000
_cell.length_b   1.000
_cell.length_c   1.000
_cell.angle_alpha   90.00
_cell.angle_beta   90.00
_cell.angle_gamma   90.00
#
_symmetry.space_group_name_H-M   'P 1'
#
loop_
_entity.id
_entity.type
_entity.pdbx_description
1 polymer ?
#
loop_
_entity_poly.entity_id
_entity_poly.type
_entity_poly.pdbx_seq_one_letter_code
_entity_poly.pdbx_strand_id
1 'polypeptide(L)'
;MEDSNLISPAGVPSEQRSLGMWMHLTPLLATVASFVVPIPFLSLIATYVIYSTQKDKGDFVAENGRESVNFQITLAIVFVALIIILIVMFGGSILSTIFGSQSDNDTATGAGIMGMIGSSLLMITAFAIIGIGALVFMVVGTFRANNGNVYRYPVSLRLVK
;
A
#
# COMPACT_ATOMS: atom_id res chain seq x y z
N MET A 1 -7.69 -27.13 35.40
CA MET A 1 -7.98 -26.24 34.26
C MET A 1 -6.76 -26.30 33.37
N GLU A 2 -6.57 -27.43 32.71
CA GLU A 2 -5.44 -27.64 31.81
C GLU A 2 -5.90 -27.33 30.40
N ASP A 3 -5.15 -26.44 29.77
CA ASP A 3 -5.18 -26.01 28.36
C ASP A 3 -4.95 -27.20 27.43
N SER A 4 -5.93 -28.10 27.37
CA SER A 4 -5.95 -29.17 26.40
C SER A 4 -6.26 -28.57 25.03
N ASN A 5 -5.23 -28.41 24.21
CA ASN A 5 -5.35 -28.59 22.76
C ASN A 5 -6.32 -27.64 22.05
N LEU A 6 -6.24 -26.33 22.26
CA LEU A 6 -6.66 -25.38 21.22
C LEU A 6 -5.60 -25.31 20.11
N ILE A 7 -5.18 -26.48 19.62
CA ILE A 7 -4.46 -26.63 18.37
C ILE A 7 -5.44 -26.20 17.30
N SER A 8 -5.23 -24.99 16.81
CA SER A 8 -5.93 -24.47 15.64
C SER A 8 -5.68 -25.38 14.43
N PRO A 9 -6.44 -25.27 13.32
CA PRO A 9 -6.28 -26.11 12.14
C PRO A 9 -4.84 -26.21 11.58
N ALA A 10 -3.93 -25.29 11.97
CA ALA A 10 -2.54 -25.21 11.54
C ALA A 10 -1.50 -25.33 12.68
N GLY A 11 -1.89 -25.64 13.92
CA GLY A 11 -0.94 -25.77 15.04
C GLY A 11 -0.38 -24.46 15.61
N VAL A 12 -0.86 -23.30 15.15
CA VAL A 12 -0.46 -21.98 15.64
C VAL A 12 -1.37 -21.53 16.79
N PRO A 13 -0.82 -21.02 17.92
CA PRO A 13 -1.60 -20.47 19.03
C PRO A 13 -2.57 -19.36 18.59
N SER A 14 -3.74 -19.27 19.24
CA SER A 14 -4.78 -18.27 18.90
C SER A 14 -4.28 -16.83 18.98
N GLU A 15 -3.46 -16.50 19.98
CA GLU A 15 -2.87 -15.17 20.12
C GLU A 15 -1.96 -14.83 18.93
N GLN A 16 -1.06 -15.74 18.54
CA GLN A 16 -0.18 -15.53 17.40
C GLN A 16 -0.96 -15.41 16.07
N ARG A 17 -2.05 -16.16 15.90
CA ARG A 17 -2.93 -16.03 14.73
C ARG A 17 -3.59 -14.65 14.66
N SER A 18 -4.09 -14.16 15.80
CA SER A 18 -4.65 -12.81 15.90
C SER A 18 -3.59 -11.76 15.55
N LEU A 19 -2.39 -11.85 16.13
CA LEU A 19 -1.29 -10.93 15.84
C LEU A 19 -0.86 -10.98 14.38
N GLY A 20 -0.76 -12.18 13.78
CA GLY A 20 -0.46 -12.34 12.35
C GLY A 20 -1.54 -11.73 11.45
N MET A 21 -2.81 -11.86 11.82
CA MET A 21 -3.92 -11.19 11.13
C MET A 21 -3.75 -9.66 11.19
N TRP A 22 -3.41 -9.11 12.36
CA TRP A 22 -3.17 -7.68 12.52
C TRP A 22 -2.02 -7.14 11.67
N MET A 23 -0.99 -7.94 11.40
CA MET A 23 0.11 -7.54 10.51
C MET A 23 -0.38 -7.15 9.12
N HIS A 24 -1.46 -7.76 8.63
CA HIS A 24 -2.05 -7.46 7.32
C HIS A 24 -3.24 -6.50 7.41
N LEU A 25 -3.95 -6.46 8.54
CA LEU A 25 -5.09 -5.58 8.74
C LEU A 25 -4.67 -4.13 9.02
N THR A 26 -3.59 -3.91 9.77
CA THR A 26 -3.06 -2.57 10.07
C THR A 26 -2.76 -1.73 8.82
N PRO A 27 -2.03 -2.22 7.80
CA PRO A 27 -1.81 -1.44 6.58
C PRO A 27 -3.12 -1.12 5.84
N LEU A 28 -4.10 -2.02 5.86
CA LEU A 28 -5.41 -1.79 5.26
C LEU A 28 -6.14 -0.64 5.95
N LEU A 29 -6.24 -0.69 7.28
CA LEU A 29 -6.88 0.37 8.08
C LEU A 29 -6.16 1.72 7.92
N ALA A 30 -4.84 1.72 7.94
CA ALA A 30 -4.04 2.92 7.73
C ALA A 30 -4.21 3.49 6.31
N THR A 31 -4.37 2.63 5.30
CA THR A 31 -4.68 3.07 3.93
C THR A 31 -6.05 3.74 3.86
N VAL A 32 -7.07 3.17 4.51
CA VAL A 32 -8.40 3.78 4.57
C VAL A 32 -8.38 5.10 5.34
N ALA A 33 -7.67 5.16 6.47
CA ALA A 33 -7.51 6.39 7.26
C ALA A 33 -6.82 7.51 6.47
N SER A 34 -5.95 7.14 5.52
CA SER A 34 -5.25 8.11 4.66
C SER A 34 -6.18 8.91 3.75
N PHE A 35 -7.41 8.43 3.49
CA PHE A 35 -8.42 9.21 2.76
C PHE A 35 -9.00 10.37 3.58
N VAL A 36 -8.92 10.30 4.91
CA VAL A 36 -9.38 11.35 5.82
C VAL A 36 -8.22 12.25 6.23
N VAL A 37 -7.06 11.64 6.54
CA VAL A 37 -5.85 12.34 6.94
C VAL A 37 -4.74 12.00 5.96
N PRO A 38 -4.42 12.86 4.98
CA PRO A 38 -3.52 12.53 3.88
C PRO A 38 -2.05 12.59 4.32
N ILE A 39 -1.65 11.65 5.16
CA ILE A 39 -0.26 11.45 5.57
C ILE A 39 0.39 10.48 4.58
N PRO A 40 1.40 10.92 3.81
CA PRO A 40 2.13 10.04 2.92
C PRO A 40 2.73 8.86 3.68
N PHE A 41 2.62 7.66 3.11
CA PHE A 41 3.19 6.42 3.66
C PHE A 41 2.70 6.04 5.07
N LEU A 42 1.56 6.57 5.54
CA LEU A 42 0.98 6.22 6.84
C LEU A 42 0.82 4.70 7.03
N SER A 43 0.41 4.01 5.96
CA SER A 43 0.27 2.56 5.97
C SER A 43 1.59 1.80 6.14
N LEU A 44 2.70 2.30 5.57
CA LEU A 44 4.03 1.74 5.81
C LEU A 44 4.49 1.99 7.24
N ILE A 45 4.31 3.22 7.74
CA ILE A 45 4.68 3.59 9.12
C ILE A 45 3.91 2.73 10.12
N ALA A 46 2.58 2.64 9.99
CA ALA A 46 1.74 1.85 10.89
C ALA A 46 2.12 0.37 10.89
N THR A 47 2.39 -0.20 9.71
CA THR A 47 2.80 -1.60 9.57
C THR A 47 4.17 -1.86 10.19
N TYR A 48 5.12 -0.94 9.99
CA TYR A 48 6.43 -1.05 10.61
C TYR A 48 6.35 -0.96 12.14
N VAL A 49 5.51 -0.07 12.68
CA VAL A 49 5.30 0.06 14.13
C VAL A 49 4.72 -1.23 14.72
N ILE A 50 3.65 -1.79 14.14
CA ILE A 50 3.08 -3.04 14.66
C ILE A 50 4.04 -4.22 14.51
N TYR A 51 4.78 -4.30 13.41
CA TYR A 51 5.84 -5.29 13.25
C TYR A 51 6.90 -5.15 14.34
N SER A 52 7.46 -3.96 14.53
CA SER A 52 8.56 -3.74 15.49
C SER A 52 8.20 -4.05 16.94
N THR A 53 6.92 -3.89 17.31
CA THR A 53 6.43 -4.08 18.69
C THR A 53 5.92 -5.49 18.96
N GLN A 54 5.55 -6.25 17.91
CA GLN A 54 4.94 -7.57 18.06
C GLN A 54 5.80 -8.71 17.50
N LYS A 55 6.89 -8.41 16.75
CA LYS A 55 7.76 -9.42 16.11
C LYS A 55 8.33 -10.46 17.09
N ASP A 56 8.56 -10.09 18.35
CA ASP A 56 9.19 -10.98 19.33
C ASP A 56 8.20 -11.97 19.97
N LYS A 57 6.92 -11.95 19.58
CA LYS A 57 5.85 -12.83 20.11
C LYS A 57 5.73 -14.20 19.41
N GLY A 58 6.61 -14.48 18.45
CA GLY A 58 6.73 -15.80 17.81
C GLY A 58 7.05 -15.71 16.32
N ASP A 59 7.65 -16.77 15.79
CA ASP A 59 8.12 -16.83 14.39
C ASP A 59 6.99 -16.59 13.39
N PHE A 60 5.79 -17.11 13.67
CA PHE A 60 4.62 -16.88 12.84
C PHE A 60 4.26 -15.38 12.73
N VAL A 61 4.34 -14.65 13.83
CA VAL A 61 4.04 -13.21 13.89
C VAL A 61 5.14 -12.42 13.18
N ALA A 62 6.40 -12.80 13.42
CA ALA A 62 7.55 -12.18 12.77
C ALA A 62 7.55 -12.38 11.24
N GLU A 63 7.19 -13.58 10.74
CA GLU A 63 7.16 -13.86 9.31
C GLU A 63 6.02 -13.12 8.59
N ASN A 64 4.80 -13.14 9.13
CA ASN A 64 3.69 -12.33 8.56
C ASN A 64 4.00 -10.83 8.61
N GLY A 65 4.61 -10.36 9.71
CA GLY A 65 5.02 -8.97 9.86
C GLY A 65 6.08 -8.55 8.84
N ARG A 66 7.12 -9.37 8.62
CA ARG A 66 8.15 -9.12 7.60
C ARG A 66 7.57 -9.09 6.19
N GLU A 67 6.71 -10.04 5.84
CA GLU A 67 6.05 -10.07 4.52
C GLU A 67 5.15 -8.85 4.31
N SER A 68 4.41 -8.44 5.34
CA SER A 68 3.59 -7.23 5.30
C SER A 68 4.43 -5.96 5.14
N VAL A 69 5.51 -5.80 5.92
CA VAL A 69 6.43 -4.66 5.80
C VAL A 69 7.08 -4.61 4.41
N ASN A 70 7.57 -5.75 3.91
CA ASN A 70 8.17 -5.86 2.58
C ASN A 70 7.18 -5.46 1.47
N PHE A 71 5.93 -5.88 1.58
CA PHE A 71 4.88 -5.48 0.67
C PHE A 71 4.61 -3.97 0.73
N GLN A 72 4.51 -3.38 1.93
CA GLN A 72 4.31 -1.94 2.09
C GLN A 72 5.49 -1.11 1.56
N ILE A 73 6.73 -1.58 1.71
CA ILE A 73 7.90 -0.94 1.10
C ILE A 73 7.79 -1.01 -0.43
N THR A 74 7.36 -2.14 -0.98
CA THR A 74 7.17 -2.29 -2.42
C THR A 74 6.13 -1.32 -2.96
N LEU A 75 4.98 -1.20 -2.27
CA LEU A 75 3.96 -0.20 -2.62
C LEU A 75 4.49 1.23 -2.50
N ALA A 76 5.27 1.54 -1.48
CA ALA A 76 5.86 2.86 -1.31
C ALA A 76 6.78 3.21 -2.49
N ILE A 77 7.61 2.27 -2.97
CA ILE A 77 8.46 2.46 -4.15
C ILE A 77 7.61 2.71 -5.40
N VAL A 78 6.55 1.92 -5.61
CA VAL A 78 5.62 2.11 -6.72
C VAL A 78 4.97 3.50 -6.67
N PHE A 79 4.53 3.95 -5.49
CA PHE A 79 3.94 5.28 -5.33
C PHE A 79 4.94 6.41 -5.56
N VAL A 80 6.19 6.28 -5.12
CA VAL A 80 7.25 7.25 -5.45
C VAL A 80 7.47 7.33 -6.96
N ALA A 81 7.51 6.20 -7.66
CA ALA A 81 7.61 6.18 -9.11
C ALA A 81 6.40 6.88 -9.79
N LEU A 82 5.19 6.63 -9.31
CA LEU A 82 3.98 7.31 -9.80
C LEU A 82 3.99 8.82 -9.55
N ILE A 83 4.52 9.29 -8.41
CA ILE A 83 4.67 10.71 -8.11
C ILE A 83 5.66 11.37 -9.09
N ILE A 84 6.78 10.70 -9.41
CA ILE A 84 7.74 11.20 -10.41
C ILE A 84 7.07 11.29 -11.78
N ILE A 85 6.34 10.25 -12.19
CA ILE A 85 5.58 10.24 -13.45
C ILE A 85 4.55 11.38 -13.46
N LEU A 86 3.84 11.59 -12.36
CA LEU A 86 2.86 12.68 -12.21
C LEU A 86 3.52 14.04 -12.45
N ILE A 87 4.66 14.32 -11.83
CA ILE A 87 5.38 15.59 -11.99
C ILE A 87 5.79 15.80 -13.45
N VAL A 88 6.30 14.76 -14.13
CA VAL A 88 6.71 14.86 -15.53
C VAL A 88 5.51 15.11 -16.45
N MET A 89 4.43 14.36 -16.28
CA MET A 89 3.23 14.48 -17.12
C MET A 89 2.48 15.80 -16.90
N PHE A 90 2.31 16.22 -15.65
CA PHE A 90 1.64 17.48 -15.33
C PHE A 90 2.53 18.69 -15.56
N GLY A 91 3.85 18.57 -15.38
CA GLY A 91 4.79 19.69 -15.51
C GLY A 91 4.71 20.36 -16.88
N GLY A 92 4.75 19.59 -17.96
CA GLY A 92 4.61 20.12 -19.32
C GLY A 92 3.22 20.74 -19.57
N SER A 93 2.17 20.11 -19.05
CA SER A 93 0.79 20.56 -19.23
C SER A 93 0.50 21.87 -18.49
N ILE A 94 0.99 22.00 -17.26
CA ILE A 94 0.93 23.24 -16.46
C ILE A 94 1.72 24.35 -17.15
N LEU A 95 2.94 24.06 -17.63
CA LEU A 95 3.78 25.05 -18.29
C LEU A 95 3.14 25.58 -19.57
N SER A 96 2.60 24.69 -20.40
CA SER A 96 1.86 25.04 -21.63
C SER A 96 0.66 25.92 -21.33
N THR A 97 -0.04 25.68 -20.21
CA THR A 97 -1.20 26.47 -19.79
C THR A 97 -0.79 27.86 -19.32
N ILE A 98 0.28 27.97 -18.50
CA ILE A 98 0.76 29.25 -17.96
C ILE A 98 1.27 30.17 -19.07
N PHE A 99 2.16 29.67 -19.93
CA PHE A 99 2.73 30.49 -21.00
C PHE A 99 1.80 30.64 -22.20
N GLY A 100 1.00 29.62 -22.51
CA GLY A 100 -0.02 29.70 -23.55
C GLY A 100 -1.04 30.79 -23.26
N SER A 101 -1.43 30.95 -21.99
CA SER A 101 -2.39 31.99 -21.56
C SER A 101 -1.90 33.43 -21.81
N GLN A 102 -0.58 33.62 -21.93
CA GLN A 102 0.04 34.93 -22.19
C GLN A 102 0.38 35.14 -23.67
N SER A 103 0.21 34.11 -24.50
CA SER A 103 0.59 34.12 -25.90
C SER A 103 -0.63 34.23 -26.78
N ASP A 104 -0.50 34.92 -27.92
CA ASP A 104 -1.56 35.03 -28.94
C ASP A 104 -1.88 33.67 -29.65
N ASN A 105 -1.39 32.54 -29.09
CA ASN A 105 -1.52 31.20 -29.66
C ASN A 105 -2.53 30.33 -28.88
N ASP A 106 -3.82 30.52 -29.14
CA ASP A 106 -4.91 29.78 -28.45
C ASP A 106 -4.72 28.25 -28.42
N THR A 107 -3.98 27.67 -29.36
CA THR A 107 -3.63 26.25 -29.40
C THR A 107 -2.77 25.79 -28.22
N ALA A 108 -1.85 26.60 -27.69
CA ALA A 108 -0.94 26.20 -26.62
C ALA A 108 -1.66 26.08 -25.27
N THR A 109 -2.57 26.99 -24.97
CA THR A 109 -3.44 26.92 -23.78
C THR A 109 -4.36 25.70 -23.87
N GLY A 110 -4.96 25.46 -25.04
CA GLY A 110 -5.80 24.28 -25.28
C GLY A 110 -5.03 22.96 -25.11
N ALA A 111 -3.80 22.87 -25.61
CA ALA A 111 -2.94 21.71 -25.44
C ALA A 111 -2.59 21.45 -23.96
N GLY A 112 -2.32 22.49 -23.18
CA GLY A 112 -2.04 22.38 -21.75
C GLY A 112 -3.22 21.80 -20.96
N ILE A 113 -4.43 22.31 -21.20
CA ILE A 113 -5.66 21.82 -20.55
C ILE A 113 -5.95 20.37 -20.93
N MET A 114 -5.84 20.03 -22.22
CA MET A 114 -6.07 18.66 -22.69
C MET A 114 -5.03 17.69 -22.12
N GLY A 115 -3.77 18.14 -22.02
CA GLY A 115 -2.70 17.41 -21.34
C GLY A 115 -3.04 17.10 -19.88
N MET A 116 -3.54 18.10 -19.13
CA MET A 116 -3.95 17.91 -17.73
C MET A 116 -5.11 16.93 -17.57
N ILE A 117 -6.12 16.98 -18.45
CA ILE A 117 -7.26 16.06 -18.40
C ILE A 117 -6.79 14.63 -18.70
N GLY A 118 -6.01 14.45 -19.76
CA GLY A 118 -5.46 13.15 -20.16
C GLY A 118 -4.57 12.54 -19.07
N SER A 119 -3.66 13.34 -18.49
CA SER A 119 -2.79 12.89 -17.40
C SER A 119 -3.57 12.56 -16.13
N SER A 120 -4.61 13.33 -15.79
CA SER A 120 -5.47 13.06 -14.64
C SER A 120 -6.20 11.72 -14.76
N LEU A 121 -6.82 11.46 -15.92
CA LEU A 121 -7.54 10.21 -16.16
C LEU A 121 -6.62 9.00 -16.09
N LEU A 122 -5.46 9.06 -16.76
CA LEU A 122 -4.47 7.98 -16.71
C LEU A 122 -4.01 7.71 -15.28
N MET A 123 -3.72 8.77 -14.52
CA MET A 123 -3.19 8.65 -13.18
C MET A 123 -4.22 8.08 -12.20
N ILE A 124 -5.47 8.55 -12.25
CA ILE A 124 -6.58 8.00 -11.45
C ILE A 124 -6.75 6.51 -11.74
N THR A 125 -6.73 6.11 -13.01
CA THR A 125 -6.82 4.69 -13.40
C THR A 125 -5.64 3.87 -12.86
N ALA A 126 -4.41 4.38 -12.97
CA ALA A 126 -3.22 3.70 -12.45
C ALA A 126 -3.30 3.51 -10.92
N PHE A 127 -3.64 4.56 -10.17
CA PHE A 127 -3.84 4.49 -8.73
C PHE A 127 -4.96 3.53 -8.34
N ALA A 128 -6.08 3.52 -9.08
CA ALA A 128 -7.18 2.61 -8.82
C ALA A 128 -6.78 1.15 -9.03
N ILE A 129 -6.12 0.81 -10.14
CA ILE A 129 -5.67 -0.56 -10.44
C ILE A 129 -4.72 -1.06 -9.35
N ILE A 130 -3.70 -0.25 -9.01
CA ILE A 130 -2.69 -0.62 -8.01
C ILE A 130 -3.32 -0.69 -6.62
N GLY A 131 -4.16 0.28 -6.25
CA GLY A 131 -4.84 0.34 -4.96
C GLY A 131 -5.80 -0.84 -4.74
N ILE A 132 -6.58 -1.20 -5.76
CA ILE A 132 -7.48 -2.37 -5.70
C ILE A 132 -6.67 -3.66 -5.57
N GLY A 133 -5.63 -3.84 -6.39
CA GLY A 133 -4.75 -5.01 -6.28
C GLY A 133 -4.10 -5.14 -4.90
N ALA A 134 -3.63 -4.03 -4.35
CA ALA A 134 -3.07 -3.98 -3.01
C ALA A 134 -4.10 -4.32 -1.93
N LEU A 135 -5.31 -3.80 -2.04
CA LEU A 135 -6.42 -4.07 -1.12
C LEU A 135 -6.76 -5.57 -1.12
N VAL A 136 -6.88 -6.18 -2.30
CA VAL A 136 -7.14 -7.62 -2.44
C VAL A 136 -6.05 -8.42 -1.71
N PHE A 137 -4.77 -8.10 -1.93
CA PHE A 137 -3.69 -8.82 -1.28
C PHE A 137 -3.68 -8.64 0.24
N MET A 138 -3.93 -7.44 0.76
CA MET A 138 -4.02 -7.21 2.22
C MET A 138 -5.18 -7.99 2.85
N VAL A 139 -6.34 -8.02 2.20
CA VAL A 139 -7.50 -8.79 2.66
C VAL A 139 -7.19 -10.29 2.67
N VAL A 140 -6.62 -10.83 1.57
CA VAL A 140 -6.24 -12.24 1.50
C VAL A 140 -5.18 -12.60 2.55
N GLY A 141 -4.22 -11.71 2.80
CA GLY A 141 -3.22 -11.89 3.85
C GLY A 141 -3.84 -11.97 5.24
N THR A 142 -4.77 -11.07 5.53
CA THR A 142 -5.54 -11.06 6.79
C THR A 142 -6.26 -12.38 7.01
N PHE A 143 -6.99 -12.88 6.00
CA PHE A 143 -7.70 -14.16 6.11
C PHE A 143 -6.78 -15.38 6.24
N ARG A 144 -5.66 -15.40 5.49
CA ARG A 144 -4.70 -16.52 5.57
C ARG A 144 -4.01 -16.57 6.93
N ALA A 145 -3.62 -15.42 7.48
CA ALA A 145 -3.02 -15.36 8.81
C ALA A 145 -4.01 -15.76 9.92
N ASN A 146 -5.29 -15.41 9.79
CA ASN A 146 -6.34 -15.89 10.69
C ASN A 146 -6.50 -17.42 10.67
N ASN A 147 -6.30 -18.05 9.51
CA ASN A 147 -6.27 -19.50 9.35
C ASN A 147 -4.96 -20.15 9.82
N GLY A 148 -4.01 -19.37 10.35
CA GLY A 148 -2.71 -19.87 10.82
C GLY A 148 -1.69 -20.13 9.71
N ASN A 149 -1.90 -19.58 8.52
CA ASN A 149 -0.95 -19.68 7.40
C ASN A 149 -0.22 -18.35 7.18
N VAL A 150 1.09 -18.42 6.95
CA VAL A 150 1.87 -17.23 6.56
C VAL A 150 1.49 -16.82 5.13
N TYR A 151 1.11 -15.56 4.95
CA TYR A 151 0.84 -15.04 3.61
C TYR A 151 2.08 -14.41 2.99
N ARG A 152 2.51 -14.97 1.86
CA ARG A 152 3.56 -14.40 1.02
C ARG A 152 2.92 -13.61 -0.11
N TYR A 153 3.18 -12.31 -0.13
CA TYR A 153 2.70 -11.43 -1.18
C TYR A 153 3.39 -11.77 -2.50
N PRO A 154 2.66 -11.95 -3.63
CA PRO A 154 3.27 -12.34 -4.89
C PRO A 154 4.26 -11.33 -5.46
N VAL A 155 4.05 -10.04 -5.17
CA VAL A 155 4.79 -8.91 -5.75
C VAL A 155 5.66 -8.18 -4.71
N SER A 156 5.98 -8.78 -3.56
CA SER A 156 6.80 -8.12 -2.53
C SER A 156 8.30 -8.24 -2.79
N LEU A 157 9.02 -7.14 -2.64
CA LEU A 157 10.48 -7.09 -2.52
C LEU A 157 10.88 -7.47 -1.09
N ARG A 158 11.61 -8.58 -0.94
CA ARG A 158 12.04 -9.11 0.38
C ARG A 158 13.30 -8.42 0.87
N LEU A 159 13.14 -7.22 1.43
CA LEU A 159 14.25 -6.41 1.94
C LEU A 159 14.51 -6.67 3.43
N VAL A 160 13.45 -6.84 4.21
CA VAL A 160 13.51 -7.22 5.62
C VAL A 160 13.54 -8.76 5.71
N LYS A 161 14.55 -9.30 6.40
CA LYS A 161 14.80 -10.73 6.65
C LYS A 161 14.50 -11.11 8.09
#